data_AF-A0A960F5E4-F1
#
_entry.id   AF-A0A960F5E4-F1
#
_cell.length_a   1.000
_cell.length_b   1.000
_cell.length_c   1.000
_cell.angle_alpha   90.00
_cell.angle_beta   90.00
_cell.angle_gamma   90.00
#
_symmetry.space_group_name_H-M   'P 1'
#
loop_
_entity.id
_entity.type
_entity.pdbx_description
1 polymer ?
#
loop_
_entity_poly.entity_id
_entity_poly.type
_entity_poly.pdbx_seq_one_letter_code
_entity_poly.pdbx_strand_id
1 'polypeptide(L)'
;MTGLINAYGLHWHRDHVNWGKGRVARTMMGVPAKARRNDPVDVSGRAAIYALYGPNFDLVYVGQAGAGASTNLGSRLAAHRRDHLAQRWERFSWFALAPGRKAIPHGTALNQLEAVLMAVSEPRLNLQRGRFGAGVEQLLQQVSTTPEGG
;
A
#
# COMPACT_ATOMS: atom_id res chain seq x y z
N MET A 1 -14.96 7.33 -13.82
CA MET A 1 -15.72 7.19 -12.56
C MET A 1 -14.75 6.77 -11.47
N THR A 2 -14.81 7.41 -10.30
CA THR A 2 -13.93 7.10 -9.18
C THR A 2 -14.48 5.88 -8.43
N GLY A 3 -13.67 4.84 -8.22
CA GLY A 3 -14.01 3.67 -7.42
C GLY A 3 -13.73 3.87 -5.93
N LEU A 4 -13.86 2.80 -5.14
CA LEU A 4 -13.44 2.73 -3.75
C LEU A 4 -11.92 2.91 -3.59
N ILE A 5 -11.14 2.22 -4.42
CA ILE A 5 -9.68 2.32 -4.45
C ILE A 5 -9.26 3.27 -5.58
N ASN A 6 -8.33 4.19 -5.31
CA ASN A 6 -7.76 5.09 -6.33
C ASN A 6 -6.31 4.79 -6.67
N ALA A 7 -5.56 4.15 -5.78
CA ALA A 7 -4.22 3.69 -6.05
C ALA A 7 -3.83 2.52 -5.14
N TYR A 8 -2.81 1.78 -5.54
CA TYR A 8 -2.28 0.68 -4.75
C TYR A 8 -0.79 0.46 -5.02
N GLY A 9 -0.13 -0.20 -4.08
CA GLY A 9 1.23 -0.73 -4.23
C GLY A 9 1.27 -2.15 -3.70
N LEU A 10 2.02 -3.02 -4.36
CA LEU A 10 2.08 -4.45 -4.03
C LEU A 10 3.47 -4.84 -3.57
N HIS A 11 3.55 -5.57 -2.46
CA HIS A 11 4.75 -6.20 -1.92
C HIS A 11 5.98 -5.27 -1.79
N TRP A 12 5.73 -4.02 -1.41
CA TRP A 12 6.78 -3.05 -1.09
C TRP A 12 7.63 -3.56 0.08
N HIS A 13 8.94 -3.38 0.01
CA HIS A 13 9.87 -3.74 1.08
C HIS A 13 9.89 -2.65 2.16
N ARG A 14 9.85 -3.07 3.42
CA ARG A 14 10.01 -2.15 4.56
C ARG A 14 11.33 -1.39 4.57
N ASP A 15 12.39 -1.90 3.95
CA ASP A 15 13.74 -1.30 4.02
C ASP A 15 13.93 -0.19 2.98
N HIS A 16 13.04 -0.10 1.99
CA HIS A 16 13.01 1.02 1.04
C HIS A 16 12.05 2.13 1.47
N VAL A 17 11.54 2.07 2.71
CA VAL A 17 10.77 3.15 3.32
C VAL A 17 11.71 4.05 4.11
N ASN A 18 11.62 5.36 3.88
CA ASN A 18 12.24 6.31 4.78
C ASN A 18 11.38 6.43 6.04
N TRP A 19 11.83 5.79 7.12
CA TRP A 19 11.10 5.75 8.37
C TRP A 19 11.12 7.06 9.17
N GLY A 20 11.88 8.06 8.71
CA GLY A 20 12.10 9.33 9.41
C GLY A 20 12.97 9.17 10.67
N LYS A 21 13.66 10.25 11.05
CA LYS A 21 14.44 10.35 12.29
C LYS A 21 14.45 11.81 12.76
N GLY A 22 14.16 12.05 14.03
CA GLY A 22 14.10 13.40 14.59
C GLY A 22 13.07 14.27 13.87
N ARG A 23 13.53 15.34 13.21
CA ARG A 23 12.68 16.26 12.42
C ARG A 23 12.40 15.78 10.98
N VAL A 24 13.08 14.74 10.51
CA VAL A 24 12.88 14.22 9.15
C VAL A 24 11.56 13.46 9.09
N ALA A 25 10.66 13.92 8.23
CA ALA A 25 9.39 13.27 7.99
C ALA A 25 9.61 11.88 7.38
N ARG A 26 8.74 10.95 7.76
CA ARG A 26 8.65 9.63 7.14
C ARG A 26 8.04 9.76 5.76
N THR A 27 8.65 9.13 4.77
CA THR A 27 8.14 9.12 3.40
C THR A 27 8.14 7.69 2.84
N MET A 28 7.11 7.40 2.04
CA MET A 28 6.96 6.13 1.34
C MET A 28 6.79 6.46 -0.14
N MET A 29 7.89 6.46 -0.87
CA MET A 29 7.92 6.94 -2.24
C MET A 29 7.61 5.81 -3.22
N GLY A 30 6.74 6.09 -4.19
CA GLY A 30 6.50 5.21 -5.33
C GLY A 30 6.36 6.00 -6.62
N VAL A 31 6.54 5.32 -7.75
CA VAL A 31 6.41 5.89 -9.10
C VAL A 31 5.27 5.20 -9.84
N PRO A 32 4.46 5.92 -10.63
CA PRO A 32 3.37 5.28 -11.37
C PRO A 32 3.88 4.25 -12.37
N ALA A 33 3.35 3.03 -12.30
CA ALA A 33 3.79 1.89 -13.11
C ALA A 33 3.64 2.10 -14.64
N LYS A 34 2.80 3.05 -15.05
CA LYS A 34 2.48 3.33 -16.47
C LYS A 34 2.83 4.75 -16.90
N ALA A 35 3.44 5.57 -16.05
CA ALA A 35 3.76 6.96 -16.40
C ALA A 35 4.98 7.04 -17.33
N ARG A 36 4.97 8.03 -18.23
CA ARG A 36 6.11 8.36 -19.10
C ARG A 36 7.25 9.06 -18.33
N ARG A 37 6.94 9.64 -17.18
CA ARG A 37 7.90 10.26 -16.26
C ARG A 37 7.77 9.59 -14.90
N ASN A 38 8.90 9.26 -14.30
CA ASN A 38 8.98 8.61 -12.99
C ASN A 38 8.92 9.66 -11.88
N ASP A 39 7.89 10.49 -11.87
CA ASP A 39 7.71 11.51 -10.83
C ASP A 39 7.31 10.81 -9.51
N PRO A 40 8.13 10.86 -8.45
CA PRO A 40 7.84 10.15 -7.22
C PRO A 40 6.65 10.75 -6.47
N VAL A 41 5.82 9.87 -5.92
CA VAL A 41 4.63 10.19 -5.12
C VAL A 41 4.83 9.63 -3.72
N ASP A 42 4.73 10.49 -2.70
CA ASP A 42 4.67 10.02 -1.31
C ASP A 42 3.26 9.51 -0.98
N VAL A 43 3.19 8.29 -0.44
CA VAL A 43 1.94 7.66 -0.02
C VAL A 43 1.78 7.55 1.49
N SER A 44 2.74 8.04 2.27
CA SER A 44 2.76 8.00 3.74
C SER A 44 1.45 8.50 4.37
N GLY A 45 0.88 9.58 3.83
CA GLY A 45 -0.33 10.22 4.34
C GLY A 45 -1.66 9.58 3.93
N ARG A 46 -1.69 8.52 3.13
CA ARG A 46 -2.95 7.98 2.57
C ARG A 46 -3.76 7.18 3.60
N ALA A 47 -5.10 7.26 3.48
CA ALA A 47 -6.02 6.32 4.10
C ALA A 47 -6.10 5.05 3.24
N ALA A 48 -5.95 3.88 3.86
CA ALA A 48 -5.77 2.64 3.12
C ALA A 48 -6.10 1.40 3.95
N ILE A 49 -6.47 0.32 3.25
CA ILE A 49 -6.27 -1.05 3.75
C ILE A 49 -4.85 -1.47 3.40
N TYR A 50 -4.18 -2.19 4.29
CA TYR A 50 -2.85 -2.74 4.05
C TYR A 50 -2.76 -4.19 4.50
N ALA A 51 -1.89 -4.94 3.84
CA ALA A 51 -1.54 -6.31 4.16
C ALA A 51 -0.03 -6.41 4.41
N LEU A 52 0.37 -7.11 5.46
CA LEU A 52 1.77 -7.38 5.80
C LEU A 52 2.10 -8.83 5.45
N TYR A 53 3.30 -9.04 4.91
CA TYR A 53 3.79 -10.35 4.54
C TYR A 53 5.12 -10.65 5.19
N GLY A 54 5.29 -11.90 5.59
CA GLY A 54 6.55 -12.45 6.06
C GLY A 54 7.60 -12.55 4.95
N PRO A 55 8.81 -13.03 5.28
CA PRO A 55 9.91 -13.20 4.31
C PRO A 55 9.54 -14.11 3.13
N ASN A 56 8.63 -15.07 3.34
CA ASN A 56 8.21 -16.06 2.35
C ASN A 56 6.88 -15.70 1.67
N PHE A 57 6.48 -14.43 1.67
CA PHE A 57 5.20 -13.94 1.14
C PHE A 57 3.94 -14.50 1.86
N ASP A 58 4.09 -15.11 3.03
CA ASP A 58 2.96 -15.51 3.86
C ASP A 58 2.21 -14.28 4.38
N LEU A 59 0.88 -14.28 4.28
CA LEU A 59 0.04 -13.20 4.82
C LEU A 59 0.04 -13.25 6.35
N VAL A 60 0.59 -12.21 6.98
CA VAL A 60 0.79 -12.15 8.43
C VAL A 60 -0.28 -11.31 9.11
N TYR A 61 -0.72 -10.23 8.47
CA TYR A 61 -1.66 -9.29 9.07
C TYR A 61 -2.37 -8.45 8.01
N VAL A 62 -3.64 -8.12 8.26
CA VAL A 62 -4.41 -7.14 7.48
C VAL A 62 -4.89 -6.05 8.44
N GLY A 63 -4.69 -4.80 8.05
CA GLY A 63 -5.06 -3.64 8.86
C GLY A 63 -5.61 -2.50 8.03
N GLN A 64 -6.07 -1.47 8.74
CA GLN A 64 -6.58 -0.23 8.16
C GLN A 64 -5.84 0.99 8.73
N ALA A 65 -5.73 2.04 7.92
CA ALA A 65 -5.15 3.32 8.29
C ALA A 65 -6.07 4.46 7.81
N GLY A 66 -6.22 5.51 8.60
CA GLY A 66 -7.05 6.67 8.23
C GLY A 66 -8.53 6.58 8.64
N ALA A 67 -8.97 5.49 9.27
CA ALA A 67 -10.35 5.35 9.78
C ALA A 67 -10.58 6.01 11.15
N GLY A 68 -9.52 6.23 11.93
CA GLY A 68 -9.56 6.90 13.24
C GLY A 68 -8.71 8.16 13.28
N ALA A 69 -8.96 9.03 14.27
CA ALA A 69 -8.25 10.31 14.42
C ALA A 69 -6.73 10.12 14.42
N SER A 70 -6.06 10.80 13.49
CA SER A 70 -4.59 10.96 13.42
C SER A 70 -3.75 9.74 13.01
N THR A 71 -4.34 8.73 12.32
CA THR A 71 -3.55 7.63 11.74
C THR A 71 -3.50 7.70 10.22
N ASN A 72 -2.33 7.48 9.63
CA ASN A 72 -2.15 7.33 8.19
C ASN A 72 -1.33 6.06 7.92
N LEU A 73 -1.24 5.65 6.66
CA LEU A 73 -0.55 4.43 6.27
C LEU A 73 0.88 4.37 6.84
N GLY A 74 1.62 5.47 6.74
CA GLY A 74 2.99 5.56 7.21
C GLY A 74 3.11 5.40 8.74
N SER A 75 2.21 6.03 9.51
CA SER A 75 2.22 5.94 10.98
C SER A 75 1.78 4.57 11.49
N ARG A 76 0.84 3.90 10.81
CA ARG A 76 0.41 2.53 11.14
C ARG A 76 1.52 1.52 10.87
N LEU A 77 2.14 1.58 9.69
CA LEU A 77 3.29 0.71 9.36
C LEU A 77 4.49 0.99 10.29
N ALA A 78 4.65 2.23 10.79
CA ALA A 78 5.63 2.55 11.84
C ALA A 78 5.46 1.69 13.09
N ALA A 79 4.22 1.62 13.58
CA ALA A 79 3.90 1.02 14.85
C ALA A 79 4.22 -0.48 14.80
N HIS A 80 3.92 -1.10 13.65
CA HIS A 80 4.23 -2.50 13.38
C HIS A 80 5.73 -2.84 13.28
N ARG A 81 6.63 -1.85 13.37
CA ARG A 81 8.08 -2.09 13.52
C ARG A 81 8.52 -2.20 14.98
N ARG A 82 7.62 -1.95 15.93
CA ARG A 82 7.94 -1.89 17.37
C ARG A 82 6.99 -2.72 18.22
N ASP A 83 5.85 -3.14 17.68
CA ASP A 83 4.90 -4.01 18.36
C ASP A 83 5.24 -5.49 18.16
N HIS A 84 4.32 -6.37 18.56
CA HIS A 84 4.45 -7.83 18.44
C HIS A 84 4.61 -8.36 17.00
N LEU A 85 4.42 -7.51 15.97
CA LEU A 85 4.64 -7.82 14.56
C LEU A 85 6.02 -7.40 14.06
N ALA A 86 6.84 -6.69 14.85
CA ALA A 86 8.11 -6.08 14.43
C ALA A 86 9.05 -6.96 13.60
N GLN A 87 9.10 -8.26 13.91
CA GLN A 87 9.99 -9.25 13.28
C GLN A 87 9.23 -10.27 12.43
N ARG A 88 7.94 -10.03 12.17
CA ARG A 88 7.06 -10.97 11.45
C ARG A 88 6.80 -10.55 10.02
N TRP A 89 7.26 -9.38 9.58
CA TRP A 89 7.01 -8.90 8.22
C TRP A 89 8.19 -8.12 7.63
N GLU A 90 8.34 -8.29 6.33
CA GLU A 90 9.33 -7.58 5.49
C GLU A 90 8.66 -6.83 4.33
N ARG A 91 7.48 -7.30 3.92
CA ARG A 91 6.74 -6.76 2.78
C ARG A 91 5.37 -6.27 3.18
N PHE A 92 4.86 -5.34 2.39
CA PHE A 92 3.50 -4.86 2.56
C PHE A 92 2.86 -4.47 1.22
N SER A 93 1.57 -4.72 1.11
CA SER A 93 0.72 -4.18 0.05
C SER A 93 -0.23 -3.16 0.66
N TRP A 94 -0.61 -2.14 -0.10
CA TRP A 94 -1.52 -1.10 0.37
C TRP A 94 -2.49 -0.70 -0.74
N PHE A 95 -3.71 -0.38 -0.35
CA PHE A 95 -4.82 -0.04 -1.25
C PHE A 95 -5.48 1.24 -0.73
N ALA A 96 -5.15 2.36 -1.37
CA ALA A 96 -5.58 3.68 -0.94
C ALA A 96 -7.04 3.93 -1.32
N LEU A 97 -7.80 4.42 -0.35
CA LEU A 97 -9.18 4.83 -0.56
C LEU A 97 -9.24 6.10 -1.41
N ALA A 98 -10.20 6.15 -2.33
CA ALA A 98 -10.48 7.35 -3.08
C ALA A 98 -11.03 8.45 -2.16
N PRO A 99 -10.51 9.69 -2.26
CA PRO A 99 -11.10 10.81 -1.56
C PRO A 99 -12.45 11.17 -2.19
N GLY A 100 -13.50 11.29 -1.38
CA GLY A 100 -14.80 11.79 -1.83
C GLY A 100 -16.00 11.04 -1.25
N ARG A 101 -17.16 11.69 -1.33
CA ARG A 101 -18.44 11.18 -0.80
C ARG A 101 -19.39 10.69 -1.90
N LYS A 102 -18.91 10.53 -3.14
CA LYS A 102 -19.78 10.11 -4.25
C LYS A 102 -20.13 8.64 -4.10
N ALA A 103 -21.39 8.30 -4.40
CA ALA A 103 -21.83 6.91 -4.45
C ALA A 103 -20.99 6.14 -5.47
N ILE A 104 -20.49 4.98 -5.05
CA ILE A 104 -19.73 4.06 -5.91
C ILE A 104 -20.72 3.01 -6.43
N PRO A 105 -20.78 2.77 -7.77
CA PRO A 105 -21.63 1.71 -8.30
C PRO A 105 -21.29 0.35 -7.69
N HIS A 106 -22.30 -0.46 -7.34
CA HIS A 106 -22.09 -1.76 -6.68
C HIS A 106 -21.12 -2.68 -7.44
N GLY A 107 -21.25 -2.78 -8.77
CA GLY A 107 -20.34 -3.58 -9.59
C GLY A 107 -18.88 -3.09 -9.53
N THR A 108 -18.66 -1.78 -9.47
CA THR A 108 -17.31 -1.20 -9.31
C THR A 108 -16.74 -1.54 -7.94
N ALA A 109 -17.55 -1.44 -6.88
CA ALA A 109 -17.13 -1.79 -5.52
C ALA A 109 -16.78 -3.30 -5.42
N LEU A 110 -17.63 -4.18 -5.94
CA LEU A 110 -17.39 -5.63 -5.95
C LEU A 110 -16.09 -6.00 -6.66
N ASN A 111 -15.88 -5.48 -7.88
CA ASN A 111 -14.66 -5.75 -8.65
C ASN A 111 -13.39 -5.31 -7.90
N GLN A 112 -13.43 -4.16 -7.23
CA GLN A 112 -12.28 -3.66 -6.50
C GLN A 112 -12.04 -4.42 -5.19
N LEU A 113 -13.08 -4.81 -4.46
CA LEU A 113 -12.95 -5.65 -3.28
C LEU A 113 -12.38 -7.03 -3.64
N GLU A 114 -12.88 -7.65 -4.70
CA GLU A 114 -12.32 -8.90 -5.25
C GLU A 114 -10.85 -8.71 -5.63
N ALA A 115 -10.52 -7.63 -6.34
CA ALA A 115 -9.15 -7.34 -6.73
C ALA A 115 -8.19 -7.19 -5.54
N VAL A 116 -8.64 -6.56 -4.44
CA VAL A 116 -7.89 -6.50 -3.18
C VAL A 116 -7.70 -7.90 -2.60
N LEU A 117 -8.77 -8.69 -2.48
CA LEU A 117 -8.69 -10.04 -1.91
C LEU A 117 -7.76 -10.95 -2.71
N MET A 118 -7.81 -10.89 -4.04
CA MET A 118 -6.90 -11.63 -4.91
C MET A 118 -5.45 -11.20 -4.74
N ALA A 119 -5.19 -9.89 -4.69
CA ALA A 119 -3.85 -9.36 -4.52
C ALA A 119 -3.26 -9.65 -3.13
N VAL A 120 -4.12 -9.81 -2.11
CA VAL A 120 -3.70 -10.09 -0.72
C VAL A 120 -3.52 -11.57 -0.46
N SER A 121 -4.41 -12.42 -0.97
CA SER A 121 -4.39 -13.86 -0.70
C SER A 121 -3.57 -14.67 -1.70
N GLU A 122 -3.17 -14.07 -2.83
CA GLU A 122 -2.51 -14.72 -3.97
C GLU A 122 -3.04 -16.16 -4.22
N PRO A 123 -4.36 -16.32 -4.39
CA PRO A 123 -4.98 -17.62 -4.35
C PRO A 123 -4.56 -18.42 -5.58
N ARG A 124 -3.92 -19.58 -5.33
CA ARG A 124 -3.24 -20.41 -6.36
C ARG A 124 -4.08 -20.73 -7.60
N LEU A 125 -5.40 -20.80 -7.46
CA LEU A 125 -6.32 -21.17 -8.55
C LEU A 125 -6.87 -19.97 -9.31
N ASN A 126 -6.57 -18.74 -8.89
CA ASN A 126 -7.09 -17.55 -9.54
C ASN A 126 -6.09 -17.00 -10.56
N LEU A 127 -6.19 -17.49 -11.80
CA LEU A 127 -5.27 -17.18 -12.90
C LEU A 127 -5.47 -15.78 -13.49
N GLN A 128 -6.54 -15.08 -13.12
CA GLN A 128 -6.80 -13.72 -13.56
C GLN A 128 -6.12 -12.72 -12.62
N ARG A 129 -5.70 -11.55 -13.13
CA ARG A 129 -5.31 -10.42 -12.27
C ARG A 129 -6.56 -9.67 -11.84
N GLY A 130 -6.62 -9.27 -10.58
CA GLY A 130 -7.72 -8.49 -10.02
C GLY A 130 -8.00 -7.21 -10.82
N ARG A 131 -9.29 -6.89 -11.03
CA ARG A 131 -9.72 -5.76 -11.86
C ARG A 131 -10.00 -4.52 -11.02
N PHE A 132 -8.99 -3.69 -10.81
CA PHE A 132 -9.16 -2.42 -10.09
C PHE A 132 -9.89 -1.32 -10.91
N GLY A 133 -9.86 -1.41 -12.24
CA GLY A 133 -10.48 -0.43 -13.15
C GLY A 133 -9.49 0.61 -13.69
N ALA A 134 -9.87 1.29 -14.79
CA ALA A 134 -8.97 2.15 -15.57
C ALA A 134 -8.48 3.42 -14.85
N GLY A 135 -9.21 3.87 -13.83
CA GLY A 135 -8.86 5.06 -13.04
C GLY A 135 -8.03 4.77 -11.79
N VAL A 136 -7.57 3.53 -11.59
CA VAL A 136 -6.77 3.14 -10.43
C VAL A 136 -5.30 3.05 -10.80
N GLU A 137 -4.47 3.75 -10.04
CA GLU A 137 -3.03 3.83 -10.30
C GLU A 137 -2.24 2.79 -9.47
N GLN A 138 -1.42 1.98 -10.15
CA GLN A 138 -0.43 1.17 -9.45
C GLN A 138 0.85 2.00 -9.28
N LEU A 139 1.36 2.06 -8.05
CA LEU A 139 2.67 2.63 -7.75
C LEU A 139 3.69 1.52 -7.48
N LEU A 140 4.82 1.58 -8.17
CA LEU A 140 5.99 0.74 -7.90
C LEU A 140 6.85 1.43 -6.86
N GLN A 141 7.38 0.67 -5.89
CA GLN A 141 8.18 1.25 -4.82
C GLN A 141 9.45 1.88 -5.40
N GLN A 142 9.76 3.11 -4.97
CA GLN A 142 11.06 3.68 -5.22
C GLN A 142 12.06 3.08 -4.24
N VAL A 143 13.09 2.41 -4.77
CA VAL A 143 14.19 1.89 -3.97
C VAL A 143 14.98 3.06 -3.40
N SER A 144 15.13 3.09 -2.08
CA SER A 144 15.95 4.10 -1.41
C SER A 144 17.42 3.85 -1.77
N THR A 145 18.02 4.73 -2.56
CA THR A 145 19.47 4.75 -2.82
C THR A 145 20.15 5.54 -1.69
N THR A 146 20.14 5.03 -0.47
CA THR A 146 21.07 5.52 0.55
C THR A 146 22.31 4.64 0.47
N PRO A 147 23.51 5.19 0.18
CA PRO A 147 24.73 4.41 0.25
C PRO A 147 24.87 3.90 1.68
N GLU A 148 25.07 2.59 1.85
CA GLU A 148 25.52 2.06 3.13
C GLU A 148 26.92 2.62 3.43
N GLY A 149 27.08 3.30 4.56
CA GLY A 149 28.39 3.71 5.08
C GLY A 149 28.67 5.22 4.98
N GLY A 150 28.51 5.89 6.12
CA GLY A 150 29.03 7.21 6.43
C GLY A 150 29.15 7.36 7.94
#